data_AF-A0A7D9JKL1-F1
#
_entry.id   AF-A0A7D9JKL1-F1
#
_cell.length_a   1.000
_cell.length_b   1.000
_cell.length_c   1.000
_cell.angle_alpha   90.00
_cell.angle_beta   90.00
_cell.angle_gamma   90.00
#
_symmetry.space_group_name_H-M   'P 1'
#
loop_
_entity.id
_entity.type
_entity.pdbx_description
1 polymer ?
#
loop_
_entity_poly.entity_id
_entity_poly.type
_entity_poly.pdbx_seq_one_letter_code
_entity_poly.pdbx_strand_id
1 'polypeptide(L)'
;MARLRQSLSGNALDAIRGLGVTAPEYNEAKDILKSKFGGQRRQLQAYLNQLENMPTLKNNDIQSFEKFSDLVRVTVVKLEAEGRSGELGDGALHSLLVKKLSERQVENYSRWLSEQHKIRSVKALRNWLKEE
;
A
#
# COMPACT_ATOMS: atom_id res chain seq x y z
N MET A 1 20.77 -8.47 21.66
CA MET A 1 19.54 -8.40 22.49
C MET A 1 19.51 -7.23 23.49
N ALA A 2 20.57 -6.96 24.26
CA ALA A 2 20.57 -5.89 25.30
C ALA A 2 20.13 -4.50 24.78
N ARG A 3 20.71 -4.03 23.66
CA ARG A 3 20.31 -2.76 23.03
C ARG A 3 18.85 -2.74 22.56
N LEU A 4 18.34 -3.86 22.05
CA LEU A 4 16.95 -3.98 21.59
C LEU A 4 15.98 -3.81 22.77
N ARG A 5 16.23 -4.47 23.90
CA ARG A 5 15.38 -4.33 25.10
C ARG A 5 15.41 -2.92 25.67
N GLN A 6 16.57 -2.26 25.69
CA GLN A 6 16.69 -0.87 26.16
C GLN A 6 15.93 0.13 25.27
N SER A 7 15.77 -0.18 23.98
CA SER A 7 14.99 0.64 23.05
C SER A 7 13.48 0.40 23.09
N LEU A 8 12.99 -0.51 23.94
CA LEU A 8 11.57 -0.89 24.00
C LEU A 8 10.98 -0.57 25.37
N SER A 9 9.70 -0.21 25.38
CA SER A 9 8.94 0.08 26.61
C SER A 9 7.52 -0.47 26.52
N GLY A 10 6.89 -0.64 27.70
CA GLY A 10 5.52 -1.16 27.82
C GLY A 10 5.30 -2.48 27.08
N ASN A 11 4.17 -2.57 26.37
CA ASN A 11 3.71 -3.78 25.69
C ASN A 11 4.73 -4.36 24.69
N ALA A 12 5.58 -3.52 24.08
CA ALA A 12 6.59 -3.98 23.13
C ALA A 12 7.76 -4.70 23.83
N LEU A 13 8.15 -4.23 25.02
CA LEU A 13 9.14 -4.92 25.84
C LEU A 13 8.57 -6.20 26.45
N ASP A 14 7.32 -6.17 26.91
CA ASP A 14 6.63 -7.34 27.46
C ASP A 14 6.53 -8.48 26.43
N ALA A 15 6.27 -8.16 25.17
CA ALA A 15 6.12 -9.14 24.09
C ALA A 15 7.38 -9.98 23.82
N ILE A 16 8.58 -9.49 24.17
CA ILE A 16 9.85 -10.20 23.94
C ILE A 16 10.56 -10.59 25.25
N ARG A 17 9.91 -10.40 26.41
CA ARG A 17 10.53 -10.59 27.74
C ARG A 17 11.02 -12.02 27.95
N GLY A 18 10.31 -13.01 27.41
CA GLY A 18 10.64 -14.43 27.52
C GLY A 18 11.76 -14.92 26.58
N LEU A 19 12.22 -14.11 25.63
CA LEU A 19 13.26 -14.51 24.68
C LEU A 19 14.66 -14.18 25.20
N GLY A 20 15.57 -15.14 25.17
CA GLY A 20 16.96 -14.98 25.59
C GLY A 20 17.81 -14.11 24.65
N VAL A 21 19.13 -14.27 24.71
CA VAL A 21 20.09 -13.40 24.03
C VAL A 21 20.74 -14.02 22.80
N THR A 22 20.37 -15.26 22.45
CA THR A 22 20.95 -15.98 21.32
C THR A 22 20.51 -15.35 19.98
N ALA A 23 21.26 -15.64 18.92
CA ALA A 23 20.92 -15.18 17.57
C ALA A 23 19.51 -15.60 17.10
N PRO A 24 19.05 -16.87 17.26
CA PRO A 24 17.69 -17.24 16.87
C PRO A 24 16.62 -16.51 17.70
N GLU A 25 16.81 -16.39 19.02
CA GLU A 25 15.87 -15.66 19.89
C GLU A 25 15.83 -14.15 19.58
N TYR A 26 16.95 -13.57 19.16
CA TYR A 26 17.00 -12.18 18.72
C TYR A 26 16.24 -11.95 17.41
N ASN A 27 16.34 -12.88 16.46
CA ASN A 27 15.60 -12.81 15.21
C ASN A 27 14.10 -12.98 15.47
N GLU A 28 13.72 -13.95 16.30
CA GLU A 28 12.34 -14.15 16.73
C GLU A 28 11.79 -12.90 17.42
N ALA A 29 12.57 -12.25 18.29
CA ALA A 29 12.17 -11.00 18.92
C ALA A 29 11.89 -9.88 17.90
N LYS A 30 12.72 -9.78 16.84
CA LYS A 30 12.50 -8.81 15.76
C LYS A 30 11.22 -9.12 15.00
N ASP A 31 10.92 -10.39 14.76
CA ASP A 31 9.74 -10.81 14.02
C ASP A 31 8.46 -10.66 14.86
N ILE A 32 8.48 -10.96 16.16
CA ILE A 32 7.40 -10.64 17.10
C ILE A 32 7.14 -9.14 17.11
N LEU A 33 8.19 -8.32 17.18
CA LEU A 33 8.03 -6.86 17.20
C LEU A 33 7.46 -6.33 15.88
N LYS A 34 7.94 -6.82 14.74
CA LYS A 34 7.37 -6.47 13.42
C LYS A 34 5.94 -6.98 13.25
N SER A 35 5.61 -8.15 13.78
CA SER A 35 4.28 -8.73 13.66
C SER A 35 3.27 -8.01 14.54
N LYS A 36 3.58 -7.81 15.83
CA LYS A 36 2.67 -7.18 16.80
C LYS A 36 2.64 -5.65 16.72
N PHE A 37 3.79 -5.04 16.47
CA PHE A 37 3.96 -3.58 16.54
C PHE A 37 4.48 -2.98 15.24
N GLY A 38 4.86 -3.80 14.26
CA GLY A 38 5.26 -3.32 12.97
C GLY A 38 4.13 -2.56 12.30
N GLY A 39 4.55 -1.52 11.59
CA GLY A 39 3.64 -0.55 11.02
C GLY A 39 3.08 -0.97 9.68
N GLN A 40 3.47 -2.10 9.07
CA GLN A 40 3.15 -2.40 7.66
C GLN A 40 1.64 -2.40 7.40
N ARG A 41 0.87 -3.18 8.18
CA ARG A 41 -0.60 -3.17 8.10
C ARG A 41 -1.20 -1.79 8.39
N ARG A 42 -0.64 -1.05 9.36
CA ARG A 42 -1.10 0.31 9.72
C ARG A 42 -0.73 1.36 8.65
N GLN A 43 0.40 1.19 7.99
CA GLN A 43 0.89 2.01 6.89
C GLN A 43 0.04 1.75 5.66
N LEU A 44 -0.24 0.48 5.34
CA LEU A 44 -1.17 0.11 4.28
C LEU A 44 -2.56 0.71 4.54
N GLN A 45 -3.07 0.58 5.77
CA GLN A 45 -4.33 1.23 6.14
C GLN A 45 -4.26 2.75 5.99
N ALA A 46 -3.14 3.40 6.37
CA ALA A 46 -2.96 4.83 6.18
C ALA A 46 -2.96 5.23 4.70
N TYR A 47 -2.30 4.46 3.82
CA TYR A 47 -2.33 4.70 2.37
C TYR A 47 -3.73 4.51 1.80
N LEU A 48 -4.45 3.45 2.20
CA LEU A 48 -5.83 3.21 1.77
C LEU A 48 -6.76 4.34 2.24
N ASN A 49 -6.62 4.78 3.50
CA ASN A 49 -7.38 5.91 4.02
C ASN A 49 -7.05 7.21 3.26
N GLN A 50 -5.79 7.43 2.88
CA GLN A 50 -5.42 8.59 2.06
C GLN A 50 -6.04 8.53 0.66
N LEU A 51 -6.06 7.34 0.03
CA LEU A 51 -6.74 7.15 -1.26
C LEU A 51 -8.24 7.39 -1.13
N GLU A 52 -8.87 6.85 -0.09
CA GLU A 52 -10.31 6.98 0.15
C GLU A 52 -10.74 8.43 0.39
N ASN A 53 -9.95 9.20 1.14
CA ASN A 53 -10.24 10.59 1.46
C ASN A 53 -9.78 11.59 0.39
N MET A 54 -9.08 11.13 -0.65
CA MET A 54 -8.66 12.03 -1.74
C MET A 54 -9.90 12.53 -2.51
N PRO A 55 -10.00 13.83 -2.82
CA PRO A 55 -11.06 14.33 -3.68
C PRO A 55 -10.90 13.78 -5.10
N THR A 56 -11.98 13.82 -5.89
CA THR A 56 -11.92 13.52 -7.31
C THR A 56 -10.95 14.46 -8.01
N LEU A 57 -10.07 13.90 -8.84
CA LEU A 57 -9.07 14.64 -9.60
C LEU A 57 -9.74 15.58 -10.60
N LYS A 58 -9.08 16.71 -10.85
CA LYS A 58 -9.48 17.69 -11.86
C LYS A 58 -8.60 17.50 -13.09
N ASN A 59 -9.16 17.73 -14.28
CA ASN A 59 -8.49 17.49 -15.57
C ASN A 59 -7.14 18.22 -15.72
N ASN A 60 -6.97 19.39 -15.10
CA ASN A 60 -5.76 20.22 -15.22
C ASN A 60 -4.95 20.30 -13.92
N ASP A 61 -5.24 19.43 -12.93
CA ASP A 61 -4.52 19.41 -11.66
C ASP A 61 -3.43 18.33 -11.68
N ILE A 62 -2.30 18.69 -12.28
CA ILE A 62 -1.14 17.81 -12.46
C ILE A 62 -0.58 17.36 -11.10
N GLN A 63 -0.52 18.26 -10.12
CA GLN A 63 0.04 17.94 -8.80
C GLN A 63 -0.81 16.89 -8.06
N SER A 64 -2.14 17.03 -8.10
CA SER A 64 -3.02 16.04 -7.51
C SER A 64 -2.95 14.70 -8.25
N PHE A 65 -2.80 14.72 -9.58
CA PHE A 65 -2.64 13.51 -10.38
C PHE A 65 -1.33 12.77 -10.07
N GLU A 66 -0.20 13.47 -9.99
CA GLU A 66 1.09 12.89 -9.61
C GLU A 66 1.03 12.26 -8.21
N LYS A 67 0.48 12.99 -7.22
CA LYS A 67 0.32 12.48 -5.86
C LYS A 67 -0.57 11.24 -5.81
N PHE A 68 -1.63 11.20 -6.61
CA PHE A 68 -2.48 10.02 -6.76
C PHE A 68 -1.71 8.84 -7.38
N SER A 69 -0.96 9.08 -8.47
CA SER A 69 -0.14 8.07 -9.13
C SER A 69 0.88 7.45 -8.19
N ASP A 70 1.60 8.28 -7.44
CA ASP A 70 2.58 7.82 -6.45
C ASP A 70 1.93 7.00 -5.34
N LEU A 71 0.78 7.45 -4.84
CA LEU A 71 0.07 6.73 -3.78
C LEU A 71 -0.46 5.36 -4.27
N VAL A 72 -0.94 5.28 -5.51
CA VAL A 72 -1.31 3.99 -6.14
C VAL A 72 -0.08 3.08 -6.29
N ARG A 73 1.05 3.61 -6.76
CA ARG A 73 2.30 2.85 -6.92
C ARG A 73 2.77 2.28 -5.58
N VAL A 74 2.82 3.10 -4.53
CA VAL A 74 3.22 2.68 -3.18
C VAL A 74 2.26 1.62 -2.63
N THR A 75 0.95 1.83 -2.78
CA THR A 75 -0.07 0.88 -2.31
C THR A 75 0.07 -0.49 -2.98
N VAL A 76 0.30 -0.52 -4.30
CA VAL A 76 0.53 -1.77 -5.03
C VAL A 76 1.76 -2.51 -4.50
N VAL A 77 2.90 -1.82 -4.36
CA VAL A 77 4.14 -2.43 -3.85
C VAL A 77 3.95 -2.97 -2.43
N LYS A 78 3.22 -2.26 -1.57
CA LYS A 78 2.95 -2.69 -0.19
C LYS A 78 2.05 -3.93 -0.16
N LEU A 79 0.99 -3.97 -0.97
CA LEU A 79 0.11 -5.13 -1.08
C LEU A 79 0.86 -6.37 -1.61
N GLU A 80 1.75 -6.20 -2.60
CA GLU A 80 2.59 -7.30 -3.09
C GLU A 80 3.55 -7.81 -2.02
N ALA A 81 4.22 -6.91 -1.30
CA ALA A 81 5.15 -7.27 -0.21
C ALA A 81 4.45 -7.98 0.96
N GLU A 82 3.17 -7.72 1.19
CA GLU A 82 2.36 -8.38 2.22
C GLU A 82 1.69 -9.67 1.73
N GLY A 83 1.93 -10.10 0.48
CA GLY A 83 1.28 -11.28 -0.11
C GLY A 83 -0.21 -11.08 -0.42
N ARG A 84 -0.73 -9.84 -0.35
CA ARG A 84 -2.14 -9.49 -0.60
C ARG A 84 -2.41 -9.19 -2.08
N SER A 85 -1.77 -9.95 -2.97
CA SER A 85 -1.90 -9.75 -4.42
C SER A 85 -3.33 -9.94 -4.95
N GLY A 86 -4.19 -10.65 -4.20
CA GLY A 86 -5.61 -10.81 -4.53
C GLY A 86 -6.39 -9.50 -4.56
N GLU A 87 -5.92 -8.46 -3.84
CA GLU A 87 -6.56 -7.12 -3.85
C GLU A 87 -6.21 -6.28 -5.07
N LEU A 88 -5.28 -6.75 -5.91
CA LEU A 88 -4.78 -6.01 -7.06
C LEU A 88 -5.56 -6.28 -8.36
N GLY A 89 -6.62 -7.09 -8.28
CA GLY A 89 -7.51 -7.43 -9.39
C GLY A 89 -8.62 -6.39 -9.65
N ASP A 90 -9.67 -6.82 -10.32
CA ASP A 90 -10.90 -6.04 -10.54
C ASP A 90 -11.82 -6.16 -9.32
N GLY A 91 -11.61 -5.30 -8.33
CA GLY A 91 -12.32 -5.38 -7.06
C GLY A 91 -12.61 -4.02 -6.44
N ALA A 92 -12.96 -4.03 -5.15
CA ALA A 92 -13.32 -2.81 -4.42
C ALA A 92 -12.23 -1.73 -4.48
N LEU A 93 -10.96 -2.13 -4.39
CA LEU A 93 -9.83 -1.20 -4.51
C LEU A 93 -9.76 -0.57 -5.90
N HIS A 94 -9.91 -1.35 -6.97
CA HIS A 94 -9.94 -0.81 -8.34
C HIS A 94 -11.10 0.17 -8.52
N SER A 95 -12.30 -0.21 -8.08
CA SER A 95 -13.47 0.66 -8.13
C SER A 95 -13.28 1.96 -7.35
N LEU A 96 -12.66 1.90 -6.17
CA LEU A 96 -12.33 3.08 -5.37
C LEU A 96 -11.37 4.02 -6.12
N LEU A 97 -10.32 3.46 -6.71
CA LEU A 97 -9.31 4.23 -7.44
C LEU A 97 -9.88 4.89 -8.69
N VAL A 98 -10.68 4.16 -9.47
CA VAL A 98 -11.34 4.71 -10.68
C VAL A 98 -12.31 5.84 -10.31
N LYS A 99 -13.01 5.74 -9.17
CA LYS A 99 -13.87 6.83 -8.66
C LYS A 99 -13.12 8.11 -8.33
N LYS A 100 -11.78 8.08 -8.19
CA LYS A 100 -10.98 9.28 -7.96
C LYS A 100 -10.58 9.98 -9.25
N LEU A 101 -10.64 9.30 -10.39
CA LEU A 101 -10.36 9.89 -11.68
C LEU A 101 -11.50 10.81 -12.12
N SER A 102 -11.19 11.84 -12.91
CA SER A 102 -12.20 12.61 -13.63
C SER A 102 -12.81 11.78 -14.78
N GLU A 103 -13.97 12.19 -15.29
CA GLU A 103 -14.61 11.50 -16.44
C GLU A 103 -13.65 11.36 -17.64
N ARG A 104 -12.92 12.43 -17.97
CA ARG A 104 -11.93 12.41 -19.06
C ARG A 104 -10.80 11.41 -18.80
N GLN A 105 -10.33 11.31 -17.56
CA GLN A 105 -9.30 10.34 -17.17
C GLN A 105 -9.82 8.90 -17.21
N VAL A 106 -11.09 8.67 -16.83
CA VAL A 106 -11.75 7.36 -16.94
C VAL A 106 -11.90 6.94 -18.40
N GLU A 107 -12.26 7.86 -19.29
CA GLU A 107 -12.33 7.61 -20.73
C GLU A 107 -10.95 7.26 -21.31
N ASN A 108 -9.91 8.03 -20.96
CA ASN A 108 -8.54 7.76 -21.39
C ASN A 108 -8.06 6.39 -20.91
N TYR A 109 -8.29 6.06 -19.64
CA TYR A 109 -7.95 4.76 -19.09
C TYR A 109 -8.71 3.62 -19.79
N SER A 110 -10.01 3.79 -20.08
CA SER A 110 -10.82 2.78 -20.77
C SER A 110 -10.37 2.56 -22.22
N ARG A 111 -9.97 3.64 -22.91
CA ARG A 111 -9.38 3.59 -24.24
C ARG A 111 -8.05 2.82 -24.21
N TRP A 112 -7.16 3.19 -23.29
CA TRP A 112 -5.87 2.52 -23.10
C TRP A 112 -6.03 1.03 -22.78
N LEU A 113 -7.00 0.64 -21.94
CA LEU A 113 -7.29 -0.78 -21.66
C LEU A 113 -7.64 -1.55 -22.93
N SER A 114 -8.46 -0.94 -23.80
CA SER A 114 -8.90 -1.54 -25.07
C SER A 114 -7.74 -1.69 -26.04
N GLU A 115 -6.91 -0.65 -26.19
CA GLU A 115 -5.71 -0.66 -27.04
C GLU A 115 -4.68 -1.71 -26.57
N GLN A 116 -4.46 -1.81 -25.27
CA GLN A 116 -3.50 -2.73 -24.68
C GLN A 116 -4.05 -4.15 -24.48
N HIS A 117 -5.32 -4.40 -24.83
CA HIS A 117 -6.02 -5.67 -24.62
C HIS A 117 -5.92 -6.16 -23.16
N LYS A 118 -5.95 -5.23 -22.20
CA LYS A 118 -5.80 -5.49 -20.76
C LYS A 118 -7.16 -5.53 -20.06
N ILE A 119 -7.26 -6.38 -19.05
CA ILE A 119 -8.44 -6.44 -18.16
C ILE A 119 -8.32 -5.36 -17.08
N ARG A 120 -9.46 -4.82 -16.64
CA ARG A 120 -9.56 -3.93 -15.49
C ARG A 120 -8.91 -4.56 -14.27
N SER A 121 -8.00 -3.83 -13.65
CA SER A 121 -7.32 -4.26 -12.43
C SER A 121 -6.52 -3.10 -11.86
N VAL A 122 -6.22 -3.15 -10.56
CA VAL A 122 -5.33 -2.17 -9.91
C VAL A 122 -3.95 -2.17 -10.59
N LYS A 123 -3.46 -3.34 -11.03
CA LYS A 123 -2.20 -3.44 -11.79
C LYS A 123 -2.27 -2.74 -13.15
N ALA A 124 -3.35 -2.93 -13.89
CA ALA A 124 -3.55 -2.25 -15.16
C ALA A 124 -3.64 -0.73 -14.97
N LEU A 125 -4.38 -0.27 -13.95
CA LEU A 125 -4.46 1.15 -13.62
C LEU A 125 -3.09 1.74 -13.27
N ARG A 126 -2.31 1.07 -12.43
CA ARG A 126 -0.92 1.48 -12.10
C ARG A 126 -0.06 1.63 -13.36
N ASN A 127 -0.22 0.73 -14.33
CA ASN A 127 0.57 0.76 -15.56
C ASN A 127 0.16 1.94 -16.46
N TRP A 128 -1.13 2.20 -16.61
CA TRP A 128 -1.61 3.39 -17.31
C TRP A 128 -1.09 4.68 -16.66
N LEU A 129 -1.14 4.79 -15.33
CA LEU A 129 -0.59 5.92 -14.56
C LEU A 129 0.94 6.10 -14.65
N LYS A 130 1.66 5.21 -15.37
CA LYS A 130 3.09 5.38 -15.70
C LYS A 130 3.32 5.90 -17.10
N GLU A 131 2.33 5.71 -17.98
CA GLU A 131 2.39 6.07 -19.39
C GLU A 131 1.77 7.46 -19.63
N GLU A 132 0.89 7.90 -18.73
CA GLU A 132 0.36 9.27 -18.63
C GLU A 132 1.31 10.19 -17.84
#